data_AF-A0A6N2NC91-F1
#
_entry.id   AF-A0A6N2NC91-F1
#
_cell.length_a   1.000
_cell.length_b   1.000
_cell.length_c   1.000
_cell.angle_alpha   90.00
_cell.angle_beta   90.00
_cell.angle_gamma   90.00
#
_symmetry.space_group_name_H-M   'P 1'
#
loop_
_entity.id
_entity.type
_entity.pdbx_description
1 polymer ?
#
loop_
_entity_poly.entity_id
_entity_poly.type
_entity_poly.pdbx_seq_one_letter_code
_entity_poly.pdbx_strand_id
1 'polypeptide(L)'
;MFQVQKPIVCGISSLGYDHMEILGNTLSQIAGEKAGIYKDGIPAYTVPQPDEAMNVLVEKASKLNVPLKVAEPLDAKLLNGLKLSLEGEHQYLNAGLAIALSSTWLQRTGHHEFTYLKQDSPLPEQFIKGLTTASLQGRAQKVPDQYIDAESYGDLVFYLDGAHSPESMEMCARWFSLAIKEDSQKKAFNYPPQNNSGSTIELAQGNPNDRYGKSSMQILLFNCMSVRDPQLLLPCLMKTCASHGVYFKKALFVPNTSVYNKVGSHALPTDSEVDLSWQLTLQRVWENLIQSDKGGEAKYADAVCEEGKEDTKMSGSACENSAVFPSLPLAIKWIRESVLQNRSVRHQVLVTGSLHLVGDVLRLVKM
;
A
#
# COMPACT_ATOMS: atom_id res chain seq x y z
N MET A 1 -1.48 0.36 26.51
CA MET A 1 -2.57 0.93 25.68
C MET A 1 -3.53 -0.09 25.05
N PHE A 2 -3.34 -1.41 25.23
CA PHE A 2 -4.25 -2.44 24.67
C PHE A 2 -4.75 -3.37 25.79
N GLN A 3 -6.04 -3.32 26.12
CA GLN A 3 -6.58 -4.17 27.18
C GLN A 3 -7.87 -4.88 26.75
N VAL A 4 -7.69 -6.05 26.14
CA VAL A 4 -8.73 -7.07 26.11
C VAL A 4 -8.64 -7.82 27.44
N GLN A 5 -9.71 -7.82 28.24
CA GLN A 5 -9.67 -8.34 29.61
C GLN A 5 -9.49 -9.86 29.65
N LYS A 6 -10.22 -10.60 28.79
CA LYS A 6 -10.19 -12.07 28.74
C LYS A 6 -10.24 -12.57 27.28
N PRO A 7 -9.15 -12.42 26.50
CA PRO A 7 -9.07 -12.98 25.17
C PRO A 7 -9.02 -14.51 25.22
N ILE A 8 -9.62 -15.18 24.24
CA ILE A 8 -9.56 -16.64 24.08
C ILE A 8 -8.22 -17.06 23.45
N VAL A 9 -7.68 -16.19 22.58
CA VAL A 9 -6.39 -16.31 21.89
C VAL A 9 -5.92 -14.91 21.54
N CYS A 10 -4.60 -14.68 21.53
CA CYS A 10 -3.99 -13.41 21.14
C CYS A 10 -3.14 -13.56 19.87
N GLY A 11 -3.03 -12.49 19.08
CA GLY A 11 -2.23 -12.46 17.86
C GLY A 11 -1.42 -11.17 17.73
N ILE A 12 -0.13 -11.29 17.42
CA ILE A 12 0.74 -10.15 17.07
C ILE A 12 1.23 -10.36 15.64
N SER A 13 0.73 -9.54 14.70
CA SER A 13 1.20 -9.50 13.32
C SER A 13 2.62 -8.94 13.20
N SER A 14 3.14 -8.81 11.98
CA SER A 14 4.46 -8.22 11.75
C SER A 14 4.60 -6.88 12.45
N LEU A 15 5.73 -6.70 13.13
CA LEU A 15 6.13 -5.48 13.79
C LEU A 15 7.05 -4.68 12.90
N GLY A 16 6.85 -3.38 12.84
CA GLY A 16 7.70 -2.43 12.13
C GLY A 16 7.79 -1.12 12.92
N TYR A 17 8.58 -0.17 12.40
CA TYR A 17 8.75 1.15 13.01
C TYR A 17 7.53 2.05 12.79
N ASP A 18 6.42 1.65 13.41
CA ASP A 18 5.15 2.35 13.39
C ASP A 18 4.77 2.85 14.78
N HIS A 19 4.14 4.03 14.85
CA HIS A 19 3.73 4.69 16.08
C HIS A 19 4.86 4.94 17.10
N MET A 20 6.07 5.28 16.61
CA MET A 20 7.24 5.49 17.47
C MET A 20 7.04 6.56 18.56
N GLU A 21 6.26 7.61 18.27
CA GLU A 21 5.93 8.68 19.22
C GLU A 21 5.15 8.18 20.46
N ILE A 22 4.48 7.03 20.37
CA ILE A 22 3.62 6.48 21.43
C ILE A 22 4.19 5.18 22.00
N LEU A 23 4.75 4.32 21.14
CA LEU A 23 5.17 2.96 21.50
C LEU A 23 6.67 2.82 21.78
N GLY A 24 7.47 3.84 21.45
CA GLY A 24 8.92 3.84 21.61
C GLY A 24 9.69 3.81 20.29
N ASN A 25 11.00 4.05 20.38
CA ASN A 25 11.87 4.27 19.24
C ASN A 25 12.61 3.01 18.75
N THR A 26 12.36 1.85 19.37
CA THR A 26 12.96 0.57 18.99
C THR A 26 11.89 -0.51 18.81
N LEU A 27 12.14 -1.54 17.99
CA LEU A 27 11.17 -2.62 17.85
C LEU A 27 11.02 -3.39 19.18
N SER A 28 12.07 -3.42 20.00
CA SER A 28 12.00 -3.96 21.36
C SER A 28 10.93 -3.27 22.21
N GLN A 29 10.89 -1.92 22.22
CA GLN A 29 9.88 -1.16 22.96
C GLN A 29 8.47 -1.37 22.37
N ILE A 30 8.37 -1.31 21.03
CA ILE A 30 7.11 -1.54 20.31
C ILE A 30 6.54 -2.93 20.58
N ALA A 31 7.40 -3.97 20.55
CA ALA A 31 7.05 -5.35 20.88
C ALA A 31 6.58 -5.46 22.34
N GLY A 32 7.28 -4.79 23.26
CA GLY A 32 6.91 -4.73 24.67
C GLY A 32 5.50 -4.20 24.89
N GLU A 33 5.15 -3.07 24.27
CA GLU A 33 3.81 -2.48 24.34
C GLU A 33 2.73 -3.39 23.72
N LYS A 34 2.99 -3.93 22.53
CA LYS A 34 2.03 -4.79 21.82
C LYS A 34 1.82 -6.14 22.52
N ALA A 35 2.85 -6.70 23.15
CA ALA A 35 2.74 -7.86 24.03
C ALA A 35 1.96 -7.59 25.32
N GLY A 36 1.51 -6.35 25.59
CA GLY A 36 0.55 -6.05 26.66
C GLY A 36 -0.80 -6.76 26.53
N ILE A 37 -1.13 -7.26 25.33
CA ILE A 37 -2.34 -8.07 25.11
C ILE A 37 -2.22 -9.50 25.65
N TYR A 38 -1.02 -9.98 25.97
CA TYR A 38 -0.81 -11.31 26.54
C TYR A 38 -1.49 -11.43 27.91
N LYS A 39 -2.01 -12.64 28.18
CA LYS A 39 -2.72 -13.01 29.41
C LYS A 39 -2.33 -14.41 29.83
N ASP A 40 -2.26 -14.61 31.13
CA ASP A 40 -1.82 -15.88 31.73
C ASP A 40 -2.61 -17.08 31.21
N GLY A 41 -1.90 -18.11 30.75
CA GLY A 41 -2.46 -19.33 30.18
C GLY A 41 -3.23 -19.18 28.86
N ILE A 42 -3.33 -17.97 28.29
CA ILE A 42 -4.00 -17.73 27.01
C ILE A 42 -3.00 -17.94 25.87
N PRO A 43 -3.29 -18.81 24.88
CA PRO A 43 -2.39 -19.03 23.76
C PRO A 43 -2.22 -17.74 22.94
N ALA A 44 -0.99 -17.52 22.47
CA ALA A 44 -0.66 -16.41 21.60
C ALA A 44 0.04 -16.89 20.34
N TYR A 45 -0.22 -16.21 19.23
CA TYR A 45 0.48 -16.43 17.98
C TYR A 45 1.17 -15.15 17.53
N THR A 46 2.33 -15.29 16.92
CA THR A 46 2.97 -14.22 16.15
C THR A 46 3.41 -14.74 14.79
N VAL A 47 3.99 -13.89 13.96
CA VAL A 47 4.65 -14.26 12.70
C VAL A 47 6.17 -14.12 12.89
N PRO A 48 7.02 -14.53 11.94
CA PRO A 48 8.44 -14.19 12.00
C PRO A 48 8.65 -12.69 12.23
N GLN A 49 9.51 -12.34 13.18
CA GLN A 49 9.84 -10.96 13.57
C GLN A 49 11.36 -10.78 13.54
N PRO A 50 11.86 -9.53 13.44
CA PRO A 50 13.25 -9.22 13.75
C PRO A 50 13.63 -9.70 15.16
N ASP A 51 14.87 -10.14 15.32
CA ASP A 51 15.36 -10.76 16.57
C ASP A 51 15.10 -9.90 17.81
N GLU A 52 15.33 -8.58 17.70
CA GLU A 52 15.11 -7.65 18.81
C GLU A 52 13.64 -7.64 19.29
N ALA A 53 12.69 -7.78 18.37
CA ALA A 53 11.27 -7.84 18.70
C ALA A 53 10.88 -9.24 19.19
N MET A 54 11.34 -10.30 18.50
CA MET A 54 11.03 -11.68 18.86
C MET A 54 11.48 -12.02 20.29
N ASN A 55 12.69 -11.59 20.67
CA ASN A 55 13.23 -11.81 22.01
C ASN A 55 12.32 -11.23 23.09
N VAL A 56 11.81 -10.01 22.89
CA VAL A 56 10.86 -9.37 23.82
C VAL A 56 9.53 -10.12 23.88
N LEU A 57 9.00 -10.57 22.73
CA LEU A 57 7.76 -11.34 22.70
C LEU A 57 7.90 -12.67 23.45
N VAL A 58 9.01 -13.39 23.25
CA VAL A 58 9.31 -14.67 23.92
C VAL A 58 9.49 -14.46 25.43
N GLU A 59 10.29 -13.48 25.82
CA GLU A 59 10.54 -13.16 27.23
C GLU A 59 9.22 -12.81 27.96
N LYS A 60 8.40 -11.95 27.36
CA LYS A 60 7.13 -11.53 27.95
C LYS A 60 6.11 -12.67 27.99
N ALA A 61 6.09 -13.52 26.97
CA ALA A 61 5.25 -14.72 26.98
C ALA A 61 5.67 -15.69 28.10
N SER A 62 6.98 -15.92 28.27
CA SER A 62 7.50 -16.79 29.33
C SER A 62 7.17 -16.25 30.72
N LYS A 63 7.32 -14.95 30.96
CA LYS A 63 7.00 -14.32 32.26
C LYS A 63 5.51 -14.40 32.62
N LEU A 64 4.64 -14.49 31.62
CA LEU A 64 3.18 -14.54 31.78
C LEU A 64 2.61 -15.93 31.53
N ASN A 65 3.43 -16.99 31.48
CA ASN A 65 2.98 -18.36 31.15
C ASN A 65 2.08 -18.44 29.90
N VAL A 66 2.39 -17.66 28.88
CA VAL A 66 1.64 -17.59 27.62
C VAL A 66 2.25 -18.61 26.66
N PRO A 67 1.47 -19.59 26.16
CA PRO A 67 1.92 -20.48 25.09
C PRO A 67 2.05 -19.69 23.77
N LEU A 68 3.23 -19.13 23.52
CA LEU A 68 3.53 -18.41 22.29
C LEU A 68 3.99 -19.38 21.20
N LYS A 69 3.41 -19.26 20.00
CA LYS A 69 3.85 -19.96 18.79
C LYS A 69 4.03 -18.99 17.63
N VAL A 70 4.98 -19.30 16.74
CA VAL A 70 5.09 -18.62 15.45
C VAL A 70 4.17 -19.32 14.47
N ALA A 71 3.27 -18.57 13.84
CA ALA A 71 2.39 -19.05 12.78
C ALA A 71 3.19 -19.13 11.48
N GLU A 72 3.09 -20.28 10.83
CA GLU A 72 3.66 -20.48 9.50
C GLU A 72 2.88 -19.67 8.45
N PRO A 73 3.55 -19.14 7.41
CA PRO A 73 2.86 -18.60 6.25
C PRO A 73 1.92 -19.64 5.65
N LEU A 74 0.80 -19.18 5.08
CA LEU A 74 -0.09 -20.06 4.32
C LEU A 74 0.62 -20.56 3.06
N ASP A 75 0.70 -21.89 2.87
CA ASP A 75 1.01 -22.49 1.57
C ASP A 75 -0.20 -22.33 0.64
N ALA A 76 0.00 -21.65 -0.50
CA ALA A 76 -1.03 -21.43 -1.52
C ALA A 76 -1.64 -22.75 -2.05
N LYS A 77 -0.91 -23.87 -2.00
CA LYS A 77 -1.44 -25.19 -2.40
C LYS A 77 -2.63 -25.64 -1.57
N LEU A 78 -2.76 -25.14 -0.34
CA LEU A 78 -3.85 -25.48 0.57
C LEU A 78 -5.19 -24.81 0.22
N LEU A 79 -5.20 -23.92 -0.78
CA LEU A 79 -6.38 -23.21 -1.26
C LEU A 79 -7.10 -23.92 -2.42
N ASN A 80 -6.76 -25.18 -2.74
CA ASN A 80 -7.39 -25.94 -3.83
C ASN A 80 -7.35 -25.22 -5.19
N GLY A 81 -6.23 -24.57 -5.50
CA GLY A 81 -6.04 -23.81 -6.73
C GLY A 81 -6.69 -22.43 -6.75
N LEU A 82 -7.40 -22.04 -5.69
CA LEU A 82 -7.87 -20.67 -5.49
C LEU A 82 -6.73 -19.77 -4.98
N LYS A 83 -6.95 -18.46 -5.06
CA LYS A 83 -5.99 -17.44 -4.59
C LYS A 83 -6.60 -16.63 -3.46
N LEU A 84 -5.75 -16.09 -2.60
CA LEU A 84 -6.16 -15.08 -1.63
C LEU A 84 -6.81 -13.89 -2.35
N SER A 85 -7.89 -13.36 -1.77
CA SER A 85 -8.54 -12.15 -2.28
C SER A 85 -7.72 -10.89 -1.99
N LEU A 86 -7.00 -10.87 -0.88
CA LEU A 86 -6.05 -9.81 -0.58
C LEU A 86 -4.73 -10.09 -1.31
N GLU A 87 -4.33 -9.17 -2.18
CA GLU A 87 -3.07 -9.27 -2.94
C GLU A 87 -1.84 -8.87 -2.09
N GLY A 88 -0.68 -9.36 -2.49
CA GLY A 88 0.62 -9.09 -1.85
C GLY A 88 1.16 -10.27 -1.06
N GLU A 89 2.47 -10.50 -1.14
CA GLU A 89 3.11 -11.68 -0.51
C GLU A 89 2.99 -11.69 1.02
N HIS A 90 2.98 -10.52 1.67
CA HIS A 90 2.76 -10.40 3.12
C HIS A 90 1.39 -10.93 3.56
N GLN A 91 0.41 -11.02 2.65
CA GLN A 91 -0.91 -11.55 2.99
C GLN A 91 -0.88 -13.05 3.29
N TYR A 92 0.13 -13.80 2.84
CA TYR A 92 0.27 -15.21 3.22
C TYR A 92 0.70 -15.37 4.69
N LEU A 93 1.53 -14.46 5.21
CA LEU A 93 1.84 -14.38 6.64
C LEU A 93 0.60 -14.00 7.45
N ASN A 94 -0.13 -12.97 7.01
CA ASN A 94 -1.37 -12.54 7.65
C ASN A 94 -2.44 -13.65 7.65
N ALA A 95 -2.57 -14.38 6.53
CA ALA A 95 -3.48 -15.50 6.40
C ALA A 95 -3.09 -16.66 7.32
N GLY A 96 -1.79 -17.01 7.39
CA GLY A 96 -1.28 -18.01 8.32
C GLY A 96 -1.60 -17.68 9.77
N LEU A 97 -1.35 -16.44 10.18
CA LEU A 97 -1.72 -15.94 11.51
C LEU A 97 -3.24 -16.00 11.73
N ALA A 98 -4.05 -15.56 10.76
CA ALA A 98 -5.50 -15.62 10.85
C ALA A 98 -6.01 -17.06 11.01
N ILE A 99 -5.48 -18.02 10.26
CA ILE A 99 -5.82 -19.44 10.37
C ILE A 99 -5.49 -19.95 11.77
N ALA A 100 -4.30 -19.65 12.31
CA ALA A 100 -3.89 -20.10 13.64
C ALA A 100 -4.80 -19.53 14.75
N LEU A 101 -5.14 -18.25 14.65
CA LEU A 101 -6.05 -17.57 15.58
C LEU A 101 -7.46 -18.16 15.50
N SER A 102 -8.03 -18.25 14.30
CA SER A 102 -9.38 -18.78 14.08
C SER A 102 -9.49 -20.24 14.50
N SER A 103 -8.52 -21.09 14.16
CA SER A 103 -8.51 -22.51 14.54
C SER A 103 -8.43 -22.68 16.06
N THR A 104 -7.57 -21.90 16.73
CA THR A 104 -7.45 -21.95 18.20
C THR A 104 -8.70 -21.43 18.88
N TRP A 105 -9.30 -20.37 18.35
CA TRP A 105 -10.56 -19.84 18.87
C TRP A 105 -11.67 -20.89 18.76
N LEU A 106 -11.85 -21.51 17.59
CA LEU A 106 -12.85 -22.56 17.34
C LEU A 106 -12.68 -23.74 18.32
N GLN A 107 -11.47 -24.25 18.47
CA GLN A 107 -11.20 -25.35 19.42
C GLN A 107 -11.58 -24.96 20.85
N ARG A 108 -11.18 -23.77 21.31
CA ARG A 108 -11.44 -23.31 22.68
C ARG A 108 -12.90 -22.92 22.93
N THR A 109 -13.71 -22.77 21.88
CA THR A 109 -15.16 -22.52 21.98
C THR A 109 -16.00 -23.78 21.75
N GLY A 110 -15.38 -24.96 21.64
CA GLY A 110 -16.07 -26.25 21.60
C GLY A 110 -16.09 -26.92 20.22
N HIS A 111 -15.54 -26.28 19.19
CA HIS A 111 -15.48 -26.78 17.81
C HIS A 111 -14.19 -27.56 17.54
N HIS A 112 -14.07 -28.72 18.17
CA HIS A 112 -12.87 -29.57 18.14
C HIS A 112 -12.61 -30.21 16.77
N GLU A 113 -13.62 -30.24 15.89
CA GLU A 113 -13.52 -30.71 14.52
C GLU A 113 -12.53 -29.87 13.68
N PHE A 114 -12.25 -28.63 14.08
CA PHE A 114 -11.30 -27.72 13.41
C PHE A 114 -9.92 -27.74 14.09
N THR A 115 -9.34 -28.94 14.25
CA THR A 115 -7.95 -29.09 14.71
C THR A 115 -6.97 -29.02 13.54
N TYR A 116 -6.91 -27.87 12.86
CA TYR A 116 -5.97 -27.67 11.76
C TYR A 116 -4.64 -27.11 12.28
N LEU A 117 -3.76 -28.02 12.73
CA LEU A 117 -2.37 -27.70 13.08
C LEU A 117 -1.36 -28.46 12.20
N LYS A 118 -1.83 -29.18 11.16
CA LYS A 118 -0.97 -29.90 10.22
C LYS A 118 -1.29 -29.47 8.79
N GLN A 119 -0.34 -28.78 8.15
CA GLN A 119 -0.41 -28.27 6.78
C GLN A 119 -0.34 -29.36 5.69
N ASP A 120 -0.63 -30.62 6.02
CA ASP A 120 -0.49 -31.76 5.10
C ASP A 120 -1.78 -32.09 4.34
N SER A 121 -2.86 -31.34 4.60
CA SER A 121 -4.18 -31.53 3.98
C SER A 121 -4.79 -30.19 3.57
N PRO A 122 -5.63 -30.13 2.52
CA PRO A 122 -6.34 -28.91 2.16
C PRO A 122 -7.05 -28.26 3.34
N LEU A 123 -7.14 -26.93 3.34
CA LEU A 123 -7.88 -26.21 4.36
C LEU A 123 -9.38 -26.56 4.32
N PRO A 124 -10.09 -26.54 5.46
CA PRO A 124 -11.54 -26.67 5.46
C PRO A 124 -12.19 -25.61 4.57
N GLU A 125 -13.29 -25.95 3.91
CA GLU A 125 -13.96 -25.09 2.92
C GLU A 125 -14.31 -23.70 3.49
N GLN A 126 -14.68 -23.63 4.77
CA GLN A 126 -15.01 -22.37 5.45
C GLN A 126 -13.79 -21.44 5.54
N PHE A 127 -12.59 -21.98 5.77
CA PHE A 127 -11.35 -21.21 5.80
C PHE A 127 -10.99 -20.73 4.40
N ILE A 128 -11.05 -21.63 3.41
CA ILE A 128 -10.81 -21.29 2.00
C ILE A 128 -11.75 -20.15 1.59
N LYS A 129 -13.06 -20.31 1.81
CA LYS A 129 -14.05 -19.29 1.51
C LYS A 129 -13.69 -17.96 2.15
N GLY A 130 -13.45 -17.94 3.47
CA GLY A 130 -13.06 -16.72 4.19
C GLY A 130 -11.83 -16.02 3.59
N LEU A 131 -10.79 -16.77 3.27
CA LEU A 131 -9.54 -16.25 2.68
C LEU A 131 -9.71 -15.75 1.24
N THR A 132 -10.56 -16.43 0.45
CA THR A 132 -10.83 -16.10 -0.96
C THR A 132 -11.90 -15.02 -1.15
N THR A 133 -12.60 -14.61 -0.09
CA THR A 133 -13.59 -13.52 -0.14
C THR A 133 -13.25 -12.35 0.79
N ALA A 134 -12.15 -12.44 1.56
CA ALA A 134 -11.70 -11.36 2.43
C ALA A 134 -11.46 -10.08 1.61
N SER A 135 -11.97 -8.96 2.11
CA SER A 135 -11.82 -7.66 1.46
C SER A 135 -11.40 -6.62 2.50
N LEU A 136 -10.38 -5.84 2.17
CA LEU A 136 -9.89 -4.75 2.99
C LEU A 136 -9.59 -3.56 2.07
N GLN A 137 -10.44 -2.53 2.15
CA GLN A 137 -10.31 -1.38 1.27
C GLN A 137 -9.00 -0.63 1.53
N GLY A 138 -8.37 -0.17 0.45
CA GLY A 138 -7.10 0.56 0.53
C GLY A 138 -5.88 -0.29 0.90
N ARG A 139 -5.95 -1.62 0.72
CA ARG A 139 -4.82 -2.55 0.83
C ARG A 139 -4.65 -3.32 -0.47
N ALA A 140 -3.55 -3.07 -1.16
CA ALA A 140 -3.25 -3.70 -2.45
C ALA A 140 -4.46 -3.71 -3.40
N GLN A 141 -5.22 -2.60 -3.46
CA GLN A 141 -6.50 -2.54 -4.13
C GLN A 141 -6.40 -1.85 -5.49
N LYS A 142 -6.87 -2.51 -6.55
CA LYS A 142 -6.96 -1.92 -7.90
C LYS A 142 -8.35 -1.36 -8.12
N VAL A 143 -8.43 -0.11 -8.58
CA VAL A 143 -9.68 0.59 -8.87
C VAL A 143 -9.56 1.26 -10.24
N PRO A 144 -10.11 0.66 -11.31
CA PRO A 144 -10.31 1.34 -12.57
C PRO A 144 -11.21 2.57 -12.36
N ASP A 145 -10.84 3.70 -12.95
CA ASP A 145 -11.69 4.89 -12.88
C ASP A 145 -12.98 4.67 -13.67
N GLN A 146 -14.12 4.99 -13.06
CA GLN A 146 -15.45 4.79 -13.66
C GLN A 146 -15.96 6.04 -14.39
N TYR A 147 -15.26 7.16 -14.26
CA TYR A 147 -15.69 8.47 -14.75
C TYR A 147 -15.07 8.86 -16.10
N ILE A 148 -14.19 8.01 -16.62
CA ILE A 148 -13.67 8.14 -17.97
C ILE A 148 -14.63 7.43 -18.93
N ASP A 149 -14.89 8.05 -20.09
CA ASP A 149 -15.79 7.55 -21.12
C ASP A 149 -15.57 6.06 -21.45
N ALA A 150 -16.65 5.36 -21.84
CA ALA A 150 -16.66 3.91 -22.07
C ALA A 150 -15.58 3.43 -23.08
N GLU A 151 -15.18 4.29 -24.03
CA GLU A 151 -14.13 3.99 -25.00
C GLU A 151 -12.72 3.90 -24.38
N SER A 152 -12.51 4.58 -23.25
CA SER A 152 -11.24 4.68 -22.51
C SER A 152 -11.31 3.95 -21.16
N TYR A 153 -12.33 3.11 -20.94
CA TYR A 153 -12.49 2.34 -19.72
C TYR A 153 -11.26 1.45 -19.46
N GLY A 154 -10.65 1.62 -18.28
CA GLY A 154 -9.43 0.90 -17.90
C GLY A 154 -8.12 1.51 -18.42
N ASP A 155 -8.16 2.67 -19.07
CA ASP A 155 -6.98 3.48 -19.38
C ASP A 155 -6.45 4.23 -18.16
N LEU A 156 -7.29 4.47 -17.14
CA LEU A 156 -6.89 4.96 -15.84
C LEU A 156 -7.19 3.92 -14.76
N VAL A 157 -6.16 3.49 -14.05
CA VAL A 157 -6.31 2.60 -12.88
C VAL A 157 -5.56 3.16 -11.70
N PHE A 158 -6.27 3.27 -10.58
CA PHE A 158 -5.71 3.62 -9.29
C PHE A 158 -5.32 2.34 -8.53
N TYR A 159 -4.09 2.31 -8.05
CA TYR A 159 -3.52 1.25 -7.21
C TYR A 159 -3.40 1.83 -5.82
N LEU A 160 -4.20 1.34 -4.88
CA LEU A 160 -4.42 1.95 -3.59
C LEU A 160 -3.84 1.07 -2.49
N ASP A 161 -2.88 1.61 -1.75
CA ASP A 161 -2.34 0.94 -0.57
C ASP A 161 -1.94 1.95 0.51
N GLY A 162 -2.48 1.81 1.71
CA GLY A 162 -2.20 2.73 2.82
C GLY A 162 -0.87 2.50 3.54
N ALA A 163 0.20 2.07 2.85
CA ALA A 163 1.53 1.93 3.42
C ALA A 163 2.06 3.29 3.90
N HIS A 164 2.78 3.29 5.03
CA HIS A 164 3.24 4.52 5.70
C HIS A 164 4.40 4.29 6.69
N SER A 165 5.07 3.14 6.60
CA SER A 165 6.33 2.81 7.28
C SER A 165 7.31 2.28 6.22
N PRO A 166 8.63 2.34 6.43
CA PRO A 166 9.60 1.85 5.44
C PRO A 166 9.31 0.42 4.96
N GLU A 167 8.98 -0.50 5.88
CA GLU A 167 8.69 -1.89 5.58
C GLU A 167 7.39 -2.03 4.78
N SER A 168 6.33 -1.31 5.15
CA SER A 168 5.08 -1.34 4.40
C SER A 168 5.21 -0.69 3.02
N MET A 169 6.06 0.33 2.86
CA MET A 169 6.36 0.94 1.57
C MET A 169 7.08 -0.03 0.63
N GLU A 170 8.00 -0.86 1.15
CA GLU A 170 8.62 -1.94 0.39
C GLU A 170 7.58 -2.96 -0.11
N MET A 171 6.72 -3.44 0.79
CA MET A 171 5.65 -4.39 0.43
C MET A 171 4.68 -3.81 -0.62
N CYS A 172 4.32 -2.53 -0.46
CA CYS A 172 3.48 -1.79 -1.38
C CYS A 172 4.14 -1.67 -2.77
N ALA A 173 5.42 -1.28 -2.83
CA ALA A 173 6.18 -1.17 -4.07
C ALA A 173 6.30 -2.51 -4.82
N ARG A 174 6.60 -3.60 -4.09
CA ARG A 174 6.65 -4.95 -4.66
C ARG A 174 5.31 -5.35 -5.26
N TRP A 175 4.23 -5.21 -4.49
CA TRP A 175 2.88 -5.50 -4.95
C TRP A 175 2.53 -4.69 -6.22
N PHE A 176 2.71 -3.37 -6.16
CA PHE A 176 2.40 -2.48 -7.29
C PHE A 176 3.16 -2.90 -8.55
N SER A 177 4.45 -3.21 -8.40
CA SER A 177 5.32 -3.58 -9.51
C SER A 177 4.91 -4.90 -10.19
N LEU A 178 4.46 -5.88 -9.41
CA LEU A 178 3.92 -7.14 -9.94
C LEU A 178 2.55 -6.92 -10.58
N ALA A 179 1.69 -6.16 -9.91
CA ALA A 179 0.32 -5.89 -10.33
C ALA A 179 0.25 -5.23 -11.71
N ILE A 180 1.06 -4.21 -11.97
CA ILE A 180 1.06 -3.51 -13.27
C ILE A 180 1.59 -4.39 -14.43
N LYS A 181 2.48 -5.35 -14.13
CA LYS A 181 3.00 -6.32 -15.11
C LYS A 181 1.96 -7.37 -15.46
N GLU A 182 1.27 -7.92 -14.47
CA GLU A 182 0.15 -8.86 -14.71
C GLU A 182 -0.96 -8.22 -15.55
N ASP A 183 -1.29 -6.96 -15.25
CA ASP A 183 -2.28 -6.19 -15.99
C ASP A 183 -1.91 -5.99 -17.46
N SER A 184 -0.61 -5.88 -17.74
CA SER A 184 -0.07 -5.77 -19.09
C SER A 184 -0.13 -7.12 -19.82
N GLN A 185 0.18 -8.22 -19.12
CA GLN A 185 0.16 -9.58 -19.68
C GLN A 185 -1.25 -10.12 -19.93
N LYS A 186 -2.20 -9.97 -18.98
CA LYS A 186 -3.60 -10.44 -19.15
C LYS A 186 -4.27 -9.83 -20.38
N LYS A 187 -3.93 -8.58 -20.74
CA LYS A 187 -4.43 -7.93 -21.95
C LYS A 187 -3.76 -8.43 -23.24
N ALA A 188 -2.53 -8.94 -23.18
CA ALA A 188 -1.87 -9.57 -24.32
C ALA A 188 -2.48 -10.95 -24.66
N PHE A 189 -2.91 -11.71 -23.65
CA PHE A 189 -3.45 -13.08 -23.83
C PHE A 189 -4.96 -13.16 -24.15
N ASN A 190 -5.74 -12.08 -23.96
CA ASN A 190 -7.17 -12.07 -24.28
C ASN A 190 -7.50 -11.92 -25.79
N TYR A 191 -6.52 -12.10 -26.68
CA TYR A 191 -6.74 -12.12 -28.12
C TYR A 191 -6.58 -13.55 -28.67
N PRO A 192 -7.59 -14.11 -29.37
CA PRO A 192 -7.42 -15.40 -30.02
C PRO A 192 -6.39 -15.27 -31.17
N PRO A 193 -5.57 -16.30 -31.44
CA PRO A 193 -4.67 -16.30 -32.58
C PRO A 193 -5.51 -16.18 -33.86
N GLN A 194 -5.27 -15.13 -34.66
CA GLN A 194 -5.90 -14.99 -35.97
C GLN A 194 -5.35 -16.09 -36.89
N ASN A 195 -6.16 -17.12 -37.13
CA ASN A 195 -5.98 -17.99 -38.28
C ASN A 195 -6.41 -17.23 -39.53
N ASN A 196 -5.45 -16.98 -40.42
CA ASN A 196 -5.72 -16.49 -41.76
C ASN A 196 -6.45 -17.56 -42.60
N SER A 197 -7.75 -17.41 -42.77
CA SER A 197 -8.49 -17.94 -43.92
C SER A 197 -9.77 -17.13 -44.10
N GLY A 198 -9.86 -16.39 -45.20
CA GLY A 198 -10.82 -15.30 -45.36
C GLY A 198 -12.24 -15.67 -45.76
N SER A 199 -13.15 -14.70 -45.58
CA SER A 199 -14.17 -14.30 -46.55
C SER A 199 -14.90 -13.05 -46.04
N THR A 200 -15.22 -12.19 -47.01
CA THR A 200 -15.89 -10.89 -46.99
C THR A 200 -17.18 -10.79 -46.15
N ILE A 201 -17.35 -9.69 -45.42
CA ILE A 201 -18.54 -8.80 -45.35
C ILE A 201 -18.12 -7.50 -44.61
N GLU A 202 -18.39 -6.35 -45.23
CA GLU A 202 -18.12 -4.99 -44.71
C GLU A 202 -19.26 -4.44 -43.83
N LEU A 203 -18.89 -3.42 -43.04
CA LEU A 203 -19.69 -2.38 -42.36
C LEU A 203 -19.97 -2.54 -40.85
N ALA A 204 -18.95 -2.20 -40.05
CA ALA A 204 -19.03 -1.11 -39.07
C ALA A 204 -17.62 -0.53 -38.86
N GLN A 205 -17.43 0.74 -39.19
CA GLN A 205 -16.15 1.45 -39.07
C GLN A 205 -15.81 1.70 -37.60
N GLY A 206 -15.06 0.78 -37.03
CA GLY A 206 -14.20 1.02 -35.87
C GLY A 206 -12.94 0.20 -36.13
N ASN A 207 -11.81 0.87 -36.38
CA ASN A 207 -10.57 0.20 -36.78
C ASN A 207 -10.16 -0.79 -35.66
N PRO A 208 -10.21 -2.12 -35.87
CA PRO A 208 -9.94 -3.09 -34.79
C PRO A 208 -8.45 -3.18 -34.41
N ASN A 209 -7.59 -2.50 -35.16
CA ASN A 209 -6.13 -2.56 -35.06
C ASN A 209 -5.52 -1.58 -34.04
N ASP A 210 -6.29 -0.70 -33.40
CA ASP A 210 -5.72 0.39 -32.56
C ASP A 210 -5.60 0.05 -31.07
N ARG A 211 -5.91 -1.20 -30.68
CA ARG A 211 -5.69 -1.71 -29.30
C ARG A 211 -4.40 -2.53 -29.16
N TYR A 212 -3.47 -2.41 -30.11
CA TYR A 212 -2.11 -2.91 -29.96
C TYR A 212 -1.30 -2.00 -29.04
N GLY A 213 -0.96 -2.49 -27.85
CA GLY A 213 0.23 -2.07 -27.09
C GLY A 213 0.30 -0.61 -26.62
N LYS A 214 -0.77 -0.05 -26.04
CA LYS A 214 -0.66 1.25 -25.35
C LYS A 214 0.50 1.22 -24.35
N SER A 215 1.41 2.19 -24.48
CA SER A 215 2.45 2.39 -23.47
C SER A 215 1.82 2.71 -22.11
N SER A 216 2.50 2.42 -21.00
CA SER A 216 2.01 2.72 -19.66
C SER A 216 2.84 3.82 -19.00
N MET A 217 2.17 4.74 -18.31
CA MET A 217 2.74 5.79 -17.50
C MET A 217 2.42 5.53 -16.04
N GLN A 218 3.45 5.34 -15.22
CA GLN A 218 3.29 5.21 -13.78
C GLN A 218 3.34 6.60 -13.13
N ILE A 219 2.31 6.91 -12.34
CA ILE A 219 2.20 8.16 -11.58
C ILE A 219 2.14 7.80 -10.10
N LEU A 220 2.88 8.53 -9.28
CA LEU A 220 2.77 8.47 -7.83
C LEU A 220 1.85 9.60 -7.37
N LEU A 221 0.84 9.27 -6.57
CA LEU A 221 0.05 10.22 -5.80
C LEU A 221 0.34 9.96 -4.32
N PHE A 222 1.05 10.87 -3.67
CA PHE A 222 1.65 10.63 -2.37
C PHE A 222 1.33 11.74 -1.37
N ASN A 223 1.12 11.32 -0.13
CA ASN A 223 1.17 12.17 1.04
C ASN A 223 1.52 11.31 2.25
N CYS A 224 2.21 11.88 3.24
CA CYS A 224 2.34 11.25 4.56
C CYS A 224 2.08 12.30 5.64
N MET A 225 1.80 11.87 6.87
CA MET A 225 1.68 12.81 8.00
C MET A 225 3.06 13.35 8.39
N SER A 226 3.11 14.52 9.02
CA SER A 226 4.38 15.16 9.46
C SER A 226 5.13 14.36 10.53
N VAL A 227 4.44 13.46 11.24
CA VAL A 227 5.04 12.49 12.18
C VAL A 227 5.77 11.34 11.48
N ARG A 228 5.76 11.32 10.15
CA ARG A 228 6.49 10.35 9.32
C ARG A 228 7.65 11.05 8.63
N ASP A 229 8.74 10.31 8.47
CA ASP A 229 9.90 10.81 7.76
C ASP A 229 9.83 10.43 6.26
N PRO A 230 9.52 11.38 5.36
CA PRO A 230 9.51 11.12 3.92
C PRO A 230 10.88 10.70 3.37
N GLN A 231 11.99 11.03 4.03
CA GLN A 231 13.34 10.61 3.65
C GLN A 231 13.56 9.10 3.87
N LEU A 232 12.73 8.43 4.67
CA LEU A 232 12.77 6.98 4.80
C LEU A 232 11.74 6.30 3.89
N LEU A 233 10.57 6.92 3.70
CA LEU A 233 9.47 6.34 2.94
C LEU A 233 9.71 6.36 1.42
N LEU A 234 10.05 7.54 0.86
CA LEU A 234 10.17 7.72 -0.59
C LEU A 234 11.34 6.93 -1.19
N PRO A 235 12.56 6.91 -0.60
CA PRO A 235 13.65 6.10 -1.14
C PRO A 235 13.35 4.61 -1.11
N CYS A 236 12.72 4.12 -0.03
CA CYS A 236 12.33 2.72 0.07
C CYS A 236 11.37 2.33 -1.06
N LEU A 237 10.33 3.13 -1.29
CA LEU A 237 9.37 2.93 -2.38
C LEU A 237 10.07 2.94 -3.75
N MET A 238 10.85 3.99 -4.03
CA MET A 238 11.47 4.20 -5.34
C MET A 238 12.50 3.11 -5.66
N LYS A 239 13.39 2.78 -4.71
CA LYS A 239 14.41 1.74 -4.89
C LYS A 239 13.78 0.37 -5.13
N THR A 240 12.69 0.06 -4.42
CA THR A 240 11.99 -1.21 -4.58
C THR A 240 11.24 -1.29 -5.91
N CYS A 241 10.58 -0.22 -6.35
CA CYS A 241 9.99 -0.17 -7.69
C CYS A 241 11.08 -0.30 -8.79
N ALA A 242 12.20 0.42 -8.65
CA ALA A 242 13.31 0.41 -9.61
C ALA A 242 13.96 -0.98 -9.72
N SER A 243 14.14 -1.71 -8.61
CA SER A 243 14.66 -3.08 -8.63
C SER A 243 13.73 -4.07 -9.36
N HIS A 244 12.45 -3.69 -9.53
CA HIS A 244 11.48 -4.42 -10.32
C HIS A 244 11.25 -3.80 -11.71
N GLY A 245 12.08 -2.83 -12.14
CA GLY A 245 11.99 -2.19 -13.44
C GLY A 245 10.81 -1.23 -13.61
N VAL A 246 10.31 -0.66 -12.50
CA VAL A 246 9.18 0.28 -12.48
C VAL A 246 9.66 1.65 -12.06
N TYR A 247 9.35 2.66 -12.87
CA TYR A 247 9.79 4.05 -12.65
C TYR A 247 8.62 5.01 -12.79
N PHE A 248 8.42 5.87 -11.80
CA PHE A 248 7.39 6.90 -11.86
C PHE A 248 7.78 8.01 -12.82
N LYS A 249 6.90 8.34 -13.76
CA LYS A 249 7.07 9.48 -14.67
C LYS A 249 6.67 10.81 -14.04
N LYS A 250 5.75 10.78 -13.07
CA LYS A 250 5.27 11.95 -12.36
C LYS A 250 4.96 11.61 -10.91
N ALA A 251 5.29 12.48 -9.97
CA ALA A 251 4.81 12.42 -8.59
C ALA A 251 3.94 13.64 -8.25
N LEU A 252 2.78 13.38 -7.66
CA LEU A 252 1.81 14.37 -7.26
C LEU A 252 1.70 14.39 -5.74
N PHE A 253 1.85 15.56 -5.15
CA PHE A 253 1.76 15.77 -3.71
C PHE A 253 0.51 16.59 -3.40
N VAL A 254 -0.34 16.06 -2.53
CA VAL A 254 -1.64 16.64 -2.19
C VAL A 254 -1.86 16.68 -0.68
N PRO A 255 -2.56 17.70 -0.15
CA PRO A 255 -2.98 17.69 1.24
C PRO A 255 -4.05 16.62 1.48
N ASN A 256 -4.13 16.11 2.71
CA ASN A 256 -5.26 15.25 3.11
C ASN A 256 -6.52 16.11 3.19
N THR A 257 -7.65 15.62 2.67
CA THR A 257 -8.94 16.28 2.83
C THR A 257 -9.55 15.90 4.18
N SER A 258 -9.39 14.63 4.57
CA SER A 258 -9.77 14.15 5.90
C SER A 258 -8.63 14.41 6.89
N VAL A 259 -8.80 15.38 7.79
CA VAL A 259 -7.86 15.65 8.89
C VAL A 259 -8.23 14.81 10.11
N TYR A 260 -7.23 14.30 10.84
CA TYR A 260 -7.43 13.69 12.14
C TYR A 260 -7.90 14.76 13.13
N ASN A 261 -9.20 14.81 13.41
CA ASN A 261 -9.63 15.32 14.69
C ASN A 261 -9.18 14.30 15.74
N LYS A 262 -8.32 14.70 16.68
CA LYS A 262 -8.06 13.88 17.88
C LYS A 262 -9.42 13.41 18.41
N VAL A 263 -9.53 12.15 18.83
CA VAL A 263 -10.73 11.64 19.48
C VAL A 263 -11.09 12.62 20.61
N GLY A 264 -12.16 13.42 20.42
CA GLY A 264 -12.57 14.49 21.34
C GLY A 264 -12.64 15.93 20.78
N SER A 265 -12.17 16.24 19.57
CA SER A 265 -12.27 17.61 19.03
C SER A 265 -13.13 17.68 17.77
N HIS A 266 -14.39 18.12 17.88
CA HIS A 266 -15.22 18.46 16.73
C HIS A 266 -14.88 19.87 16.24
N ALA A 267 -13.98 20.00 15.27
CA ALA A 267 -13.85 21.21 14.48
C ALA A 267 -13.82 20.85 12.99
N LEU A 268 -14.70 21.49 12.22
CA LEU A 268 -14.65 21.51 10.75
C LEU A 268 -13.67 22.63 10.35
N PRO A 269 -12.78 22.43 9.36
CA PRO A 269 -11.96 23.53 8.85
C PRO A 269 -12.85 24.51 8.07
N THR A 270 -12.83 25.77 8.48
CA THR A 270 -13.31 26.94 7.71
C THR A 270 -12.34 27.27 6.57
N ASP A 271 -12.85 27.94 5.52
CA ASP A 271 -12.15 28.47 4.33
C ASP A 271 -10.94 29.37 4.67
N SER A 272 -9.84 28.78 5.11
CA SER A 272 -8.51 29.39 5.15
C SER A 272 -7.70 28.90 3.95
N GLU A 273 -6.80 29.75 3.41
CA GLU A 273 -5.81 29.33 2.42
C GLU A 273 -5.17 28.01 2.84
N VAL A 274 -5.19 27.03 1.94
CA VAL A 274 -4.62 25.71 2.22
C VAL A 274 -3.11 25.88 2.33
N ASP A 275 -2.56 25.67 3.52
CA ASP A 275 -1.11 25.63 3.70
C ASP A 275 -0.51 24.42 2.98
N LEU A 276 0.34 24.68 1.98
CA LEU A 276 1.02 23.67 1.17
C LEU A 276 2.49 23.49 1.55
N SER A 277 2.95 24.10 2.65
CA SER A 277 4.33 24.02 3.13
C SER A 277 4.82 22.57 3.26
N TRP A 278 3.95 21.69 3.76
CA TRP A 278 4.24 20.26 3.88
C TRP A 278 4.33 19.57 2.51
N GLN A 279 3.37 19.81 1.61
CA GLN A 279 3.42 19.21 0.26
C GLN A 279 4.65 19.68 -0.53
N LEU A 280 5.04 20.95 -0.39
CA LEU A 280 6.29 21.49 -0.96
C LEU A 280 7.53 20.83 -0.35
N THR A 281 7.49 20.48 0.94
CA THR A 281 8.55 19.71 1.59
C THR A 281 8.65 18.31 1.00
N LEU A 282 7.53 17.60 0.84
CA LEU A 282 7.49 16.28 0.20
C LEU A 282 8.02 16.34 -1.24
N GLN A 283 7.63 17.36 -2.00
CA GLN A 283 8.11 17.59 -3.36
C GLN A 283 9.63 17.77 -3.40
N ARG A 284 10.19 18.57 -2.49
CA ARG A 284 11.64 18.80 -2.43
C ARG A 284 12.41 17.52 -2.13
N VAL A 285 11.92 16.69 -1.19
CA VAL A 285 12.51 15.37 -0.90
C VAL A 285 12.53 14.52 -2.16
N TRP A 286 11.42 14.43 -2.88
CA TRP A 286 11.33 13.69 -4.14
C TRP A 286 12.29 14.19 -5.22
N GLU A 287 12.36 15.50 -5.43
CA GLU A 287 13.23 16.09 -6.46
C GLU A 287 14.71 15.86 -6.17
N ASN A 288 15.13 15.95 -4.90
CA ASN A 288 16.49 15.64 -4.48
C ASN A 288 16.86 14.17 -4.82
N LEU A 289 15.94 13.23 -4.58
CA LEU A 289 16.17 11.81 -4.89
C LEU A 289 16.34 11.55 -6.39
N ILE A 290 15.54 12.21 -7.24
CA ILE A 290 15.68 12.09 -8.70
C ILE A 290 17.01 12.66 -9.19
N GLN A 291 17.50 13.74 -8.56
CA GLN A 291 18.79 14.35 -8.94
C GLN A 291 19.98 13.47 -8.53
N SER A 292 19.94 12.87 -7.33
CA SER A 292 20.98 11.93 -6.87
C SER A 292 21.11 10.69 -7.75
N ASP A 293 20.01 10.21 -8.33
CA ASP A 293 20.02 9.04 -9.25
C ASP A 293 20.64 9.37 -10.63
N LYS A 294 20.64 10.66 -11.03
CA LYS A 294 21.24 11.13 -12.29
C LYS A 294 22.72 11.52 -12.15
N GLY A 295 23.23 11.67 -10.94
CA GLY A 295 24.59 12.09 -10.64
C GLY A 295 25.30 11.07 -9.75
N GLY A 296 25.92 10.06 -10.36
CA GLY A 296 26.91 9.24 -9.67
C GLY A 296 28.07 10.12 -9.17
N GLU A 297 28.36 9.99 -7.88
CA GLU A 297 29.46 10.62 -7.13
C GLU A 297 29.52 12.17 -7.11
N ALA A 298 28.94 12.77 -6.06
CA ALA A 298 29.40 14.07 -5.57
C ALA A 298 29.65 14.01 -4.06
N LYS A 299 30.90 14.29 -3.72
CA LYS A 299 31.51 14.25 -2.38
C LYS A 299 30.81 15.21 -1.42
N TYR A 300 30.71 14.78 -0.15
CA TYR A 300 30.48 15.66 0.99
C TYR A 300 31.47 16.83 0.94
N ALA A 301 30.94 18.05 0.86
CA ALA A 301 31.64 19.26 1.25
C ALA A 301 30.66 20.12 2.06
N ASP A 302 31.07 20.45 3.28
CA ASP A 302 30.40 21.32 4.23
C ASP A 302 29.90 22.61 3.58
N ALA A 303 28.62 22.94 3.81
CA ALA A 303 28.08 24.27 3.56
C ALA A 303 27.70 24.89 4.91
N VAL A 304 28.62 25.67 5.44
CA VAL A 304 28.39 26.66 6.48
C VAL A 304 27.40 27.71 5.96
N CYS A 305 26.44 28.06 6.81
CA CYS A 305 25.41 29.06 6.59
C CYS A 305 25.98 30.45 6.28
N GLU A 306 25.47 31.12 5.24
CA GLU A 306 25.35 32.57 5.25
C GLU A 306 23.94 32.98 4.84
N GLU A 307 23.33 33.82 5.69
CA GLU A 307 22.05 34.48 5.50
C GLU A 307 22.15 35.56 4.42
N GLY A 308 21.19 35.59 3.49
CA GLY A 308 21.19 36.60 2.41
C GLY A 308 19.86 36.73 1.69
N LYS A 309 19.00 37.58 2.26
CA LYS A 309 17.94 38.42 1.65
C LYS A 309 16.90 37.80 0.71
N GLU A 310 15.67 37.83 1.20
CA GLU A 310 14.42 37.76 0.46
C GLU A 310 14.36 38.80 -0.67
N ASP A 311 14.05 38.34 -1.88
CA ASP A 311 13.35 39.16 -2.87
C ASP A 311 12.25 38.34 -3.56
N THR A 312 11.08 38.95 -3.57
CA THR A 312 9.78 38.41 -3.94
C THR A 312 9.72 38.07 -5.43
N LYS A 313 9.49 36.78 -5.76
CA LYS A 313 8.82 36.39 -7.02
C LYS A 313 8.15 35.02 -6.89
N MET A 314 6.84 35.08 -6.71
CA MET A 314 5.88 33.97 -6.83
C MET A 314 5.99 33.34 -8.24
N SER A 315 6.66 32.20 -8.33
CA SER A 315 6.55 31.27 -9.45
C SER A 315 6.91 29.89 -8.92
N GLY A 316 5.88 29.06 -8.67
CA GLY A 316 6.07 27.67 -8.32
C GLY A 316 6.78 26.97 -9.48
N SER A 317 8.05 26.65 -9.30
CA SER A 317 8.84 25.88 -10.25
C SER A 317 8.28 24.46 -10.33
N ALA A 318 7.31 24.24 -11.22
CA ALA A 318 6.88 22.90 -11.60
C ALA A 318 8.05 22.20 -12.30
N CYS A 319 8.74 21.31 -11.59
CA CYS A 319 9.67 20.39 -12.24
C CYS A 319 8.88 19.44 -13.16
N GLU A 320 9.48 19.05 -14.28
CA GLU A 320 8.84 18.19 -15.29
C GLU A 320 8.26 16.89 -14.69
N ASN A 321 8.86 16.38 -13.60
CA ASN A 321 8.54 15.07 -13.00
C ASN A 321 7.79 15.13 -11.65
N SER A 322 7.42 16.31 -11.15
CA SER A 322 6.67 16.46 -9.88
C SER A 322 5.65 17.61 -9.96
N ALA A 323 4.65 17.61 -9.08
CA ALA A 323 3.73 18.74 -8.89
C ALA A 323 3.05 18.71 -7.51
N VAL A 324 2.73 19.88 -6.98
CA VAL A 324 1.89 20.06 -5.79
C VAL A 324 0.54 20.58 -6.23
N PHE A 325 -0.54 19.96 -5.74
CA PHE A 325 -1.90 20.45 -5.95
C PHE A 325 -2.52 20.94 -4.65
N PRO A 326 -3.33 22.02 -4.67
CA PRO A 326 -3.95 22.56 -3.48
C PRO A 326 -5.08 21.67 -2.92
N SER A 327 -5.59 20.72 -3.71
CA SER A 327 -6.60 19.77 -3.27
C SER A 327 -6.58 18.47 -4.07
N LEU A 328 -7.06 17.40 -3.46
CA LEU A 328 -7.16 16.10 -4.11
C LEU A 328 -8.11 16.09 -5.34
N PRO A 329 -9.31 16.73 -5.31
CA PRO A 329 -10.15 16.81 -6.50
C PRO A 329 -9.46 17.44 -7.71
N LEU A 330 -8.62 18.46 -7.51
CA LEU A 330 -7.87 19.09 -8.60
C LEU A 330 -6.79 18.16 -9.16
N ALA A 331 -6.09 17.41 -8.30
CA ALA A 331 -5.13 16.41 -8.76
C ALA A 331 -5.80 15.29 -9.57
N ILE A 332 -6.94 14.75 -9.11
CA ILE A 332 -7.69 13.72 -9.84
C ILE A 332 -8.22 14.27 -11.17
N LYS A 333 -8.75 15.49 -11.18
CA LYS A 333 -9.18 16.17 -12.41
C LYS A 333 -8.03 16.25 -13.41
N TRP A 334 -6.85 16.69 -12.98
CA TRP A 334 -5.66 16.77 -13.83
C TRP A 334 -5.24 15.39 -14.37
N ILE A 335 -5.28 14.32 -13.55
CA ILE A 335 -4.99 12.95 -14.01
C ILE A 335 -5.99 12.54 -15.10
N ARG A 336 -7.29 12.76 -14.89
CA ARG A 336 -8.34 12.41 -15.88
C ARG A 336 -8.15 13.20 -17.18
N GLU A 337 -7.86 14.50 -17.09
CA GLU A 337 -7.55 15.33 -18.26
C GLU A 337 -6.30 14.86 -19.01
N SER A 338 -5.26 14.40 -18.29
CA SER A 338 -4.05 13.82 -18.89
C SER A 338 -4.33 12.56 -19.71
N VAL A 339 -5.27 11.72 -19.26
CA VAL A 339 -5.72 10.52 -19.99
C VAL A 339 -6.44 10.92 -21.28
N LEU A 340 -7.32 11.92 -21.21
CA LEU A 340 -8.06 12.42 -22.38
C LEU A 340 -7.14 13.04 -23.44
N GLN A 341 -6.08 13.71 -23.01
CA GLN A 341 -5.08 14.31 -23.89
C GLN A 341 -4.15 13.26 -24.53
N ASN A 342 -3.87 12.14 -23.86
CA ASN A 342 -2.94 11.11 -24.30
C ASN A 342 -3.60 9.73 -24.37
N ARG A 343 -4.58 9.56 -25.28
CA ARG A 343 -5.36 8.32 -25.41
C ARG A 343 -4.52 7.07 -25.75
N SER A 344 -3.30 7.23 -26.28
CA SER A 344 -2.37 6.13 -26.58
C SER A 344 -1.57 5.63 -25.36
N VAL A 345 -1.75 6.25 -24.19
CA VAL A 345 -1.04 5.93 -22.95
C VAL A 345 -2.03 5.49 -21.88
N ARG A 346 -1.68 4.45 -21.12
CA ARG A 346 -2.41 4.00 -19.95
C ARG A 346 -1.79 4.61 -18.70
N HIS A 347 -2.61 5.18 -17.83
CA HIS A 347 -2.18 5.79 -16.58
C HIS A 347 -2.40 4.81 -15.42
N GLN A 348 -1.31 4.48 -14.74
CA GLN A 348 -1.29 3.60 -13.57
C GLN A 348 -0.86 4.43 -12.37
N VAL A 349 -1.82 4.80 -11.52
CA VAL A 349 -1.60 5.74 -10.42
C VAL A 349 -1.46 4.98 -9.12
N LEU A 350 -0.25 4.93 -8.54
CA LEU A 350 -0.05 4.44 -7.18
C LEU A 350 -0.45 5.53 -6.18
N VAL A 351 -1.37 5.22 -5.28
CA VAL A 351 -1.81 6.07 -4.17
C VAL A 351 -1.36 5.44 -2.87
N THR A 352 -0.44 6.09 -2.16
CA THR A 352 0.18 5.54 -0.95
C THR A 352 0.74 6.61 -0.02
N GLY A 353 1.35 6.21 1.09
CA GLY A 353 1.97 7.09 2.10
C GLY A 353 1.04 7.46 3.26
N SER A 354 -0.28 7.33 3.07
CA SER A 354 -1.29 7.74 4.05
C SER A 354 -2.61 7.00 3.85
N LEU A 355 -3.14 6.45 4.94
CA LEU A 355 -4.51 5.88 4.96
C LEU A 355 -5.58 6.95 4.69
N HIS A 356 -5.35 8.20 5.10
CA HIS A 356 -6.27 9.31 4.84
C HIS A 356 -6.35 9.61 3.35
N LEU A 357 -5.19 9.69 2.68
CA LEU A 357 -5.13 9.91 1.24
C LEU A 357 -5.84 8.78 0.48
N VAL A 358 -5.56 7.53 0.84
CA VAL A 358 -6.20 6.37 0.20
C VAL A 358 -7.72 6.38 0.39
N GLY A 359 -8.20 6.69 1.60
CA GLY A 359 -9.63 6.84 1.88
C GLY A 359 -10.28 7.98 1.11
N ASP A 360 -9.61 9.13 1.01
CA ASP A 360 -10.09 10.30 0.26
C ASP A 360 -10.15 10.00 -1.24
N VAL A 361 -9.16 9.30 -1.81
CA VAL A 361 -9.20 8.88 -3.21
C VAL A 361 -10.34 7.90 -3.45
N LEU A 362 -10.49 6.87 -2.59
CA LEU A 362 -11.59 5.90 -2.70
C LEU A 362 -12.96 6.59 -2.80
N ARG A 363 -13.17 7.64 -2.00
CA ARG A 363 -14.41 8.43 -2.01
C ARG A 363 -14.66 9.11 -3.36
N LEU A 364 -13.61 9.52 -4.08
CA LEU A 364 -13.72 10.27 -5.34
C LEU A 364 -13.72 9.38 -6.61
N VAL A 365 -13.26 8.14 -6.51
CA VAL A 365 -13.15 7.22 -7.67
C VAL A 365 -14.16 6.09 -7.65
N LYS A 366 -14.84 5.83 -6.52
CA LYS A 366 -15.88 4.79 -6.40
C LYS A 366 -17.29 5.29 -6.14
N MET A 367 -17.45 6.45 -5.48
CA MET A 367 -18.75 7.13 -5.45
C MET A 367 -18.94 7.81 -6.78
#